data_AF-A0A956GV46-F1
#
_entry.id   AF-A0A956GV46-F1
#
_cell.length_a   1.000
_cell.length_b   1.000
_cell.length_c   1.000
_cell.angle_alpha   90.00
_cell.angle_beta   90.00
_cell.angle_gamma   90.00
#
_symmetry.space_group_name_H-M   'P 1'
#
loop_
_entity.id
_entity.type
_entity.pdbx_description
1 polymer ?
#
loop_
_entity_poly.entity_id
_entity_poly.type
_entity_poly.pdbx_seq_one_letter_code
_entity_poly.pdbx_strand_id
1 'polypeptide(L)' 'GVATASALVAVAYADTPAALWGLAERSLLAHLVKLERDGRARRTDDGRWST' A
#
# COMPACT_ATOMS: atom_id res chain seq x y z
N GLY A 1 7.38 8.91 4.00
CA GLY A 1 6.16 9.76 4.08
C GLY A 1 4.97 8.93 4.52
N VAL A 2 3.85 9.52 4.93
CA VAL A 2 2.64 8.79 5.38
C VAL A 2 1.54 8.85 4.31
N ALA A 3 0.97 7.71 3.91
CA ALA A 3 -0.05 7.63 2.85
C ALA A 3 -1.07 6.50 3.08
N THR A 4 -2.26 6.62 2.50
CA THR A 4 -3.25 5.52 2.48
C THR A 4 -2.84 4.43 1.50
N ALA A 5 -3.35 3.20 1.66
CA ALA A 5 -3.10 2.11 0.72
C ALA A 5 -3.53 2.48 -0.71
N SER A 6 -4.73 3.06 -0.87
CA SER A 6 -5.22 3.57 -2.15
C SER A 6 -4.28 4.63 -2.78
N ALA A 7 -3.75 5.58 -2.00
CA ALA A 7 -2.79 6.56 -2.52
C ALA A 7 -1.47 5.90 -2.96
N LEU A 8 -1.02 4.87 -2.25
CA LEU A 8 0.17 4.10 -2.61
C LEU A 8 -0.07 3.24 -3.87
N VAL A 9 -1.30 2.76 -4.13
CA VAL A 9 -1.64 2.04 -5.37
C VAL A 9 -1.40 2.94 -6.59
N ALA A 10 -1.83 4.20 -6.55
CA ALA A 10 -1.66 5.12 -7.66
C ALA A 10 -0.19 5.34 -8.08
N VAL A 11 0.74 5.17 -7.14
CA VAL A 11 2.19 5.29 -7.39
C VAL A 11 2.80 3.94 -7.75
N ALA A 12 2.55 2.89 -6.96
CA ALA A 12 3.15 1.57 -7.13
C ALA A 12 2.60 0.79 -8.34
N TYR A 13 1.39 1.12 -8.79
CA TYR A 13 0.69 0.49 -9.90
C TYR A 13 0.32 1.49 -10.99
N ALA A 14 1.12 2.55 -11.18
CA ALA A 14 0.89 3.57 -12.20
C ALA A 14 0.75 2.99 -13.62
N ASP A 15 1.43 1.88 -13.91
CA ASP A 15 1.37 1.17 -15.20
C ASP A 15 0.21 0.15 -15.30
N THR A 16 -0.61 0.02 -14.26
CA THR A 16 -1.77 -0.87 -14.23
C THR A 16 -3.06 -0.10 -14.56
N PRO A 17 -3.93 -0.60 -15.45
CA PRO A 17 -5.23 0.01 -15.71
C PRO A 17 -6.02 0.29 -14.43
N ALA A 18 -6.59 1.50 -14.28
CA ALA A 18 -7.32 1.93 -13.08
C ALA A 18 -8.47 0.99 -12.69
N ALA A 19 -9.11 0.35 -13.67
CA ALA A 19 -10.15 -0.65 -13.45
C ALA A 19 -9.68 -1.86 -12.61
N LEU A 20 -8.36 -2.13 -12.57
CA LEU A 20 -7.76 -3.21 -11.79
C LEU A 20 -7.22 -2.76 -10.43
N TRP A 21 -7.31 -1.46 -10.08
CA TRP A 21 -6.70 -0.93 -8.86
C TRP A 21 -7.31 -1.49 -7.58
N GLY A 22 -8.59 -1.87 -7.57
CA GLY A 22 -9.18 -2.58 -6.43
C GLY A 22 -8.55 -3.95 -6.15
N LEU A 23 -8.08 -4.64 -7.20
CA LEU A 23 -7.28 -5.86 -7.05
C LEU A 23 -5.84 -5.54 -6.64
N ALA A 24 -5.25 -4.50 -7.24
CA ALA A 24 -3.90 -4.03 -6.91
C ALA A 24 -3.79 -3.64 -5.43
N GLU A 25 -4.80 -2.99 -4.85
CA GLU A 25 -4.83 -2.61 -3.44
C GLU A 25 -4.72 -3.81 -2.50
N ARG A 26 -5.41 -4.93 -2.82
CA ARG A 26 -5.29 -6.17 -2.04
C ARG A 26 -3.88 -6.75 -2.10
N SER A 27 -3.27 -6.73 -3.28
CA SER A 27 -1.89 -7.15 -3.46
C SER A 27 -0.93 -6.26 -2.67
N LEU A 28 -1.09 -4.93 -2.77
CA LEU A 28 -0.27 -3.95 -2.06
C LEU A 28 -0.38 -4.12 -0.53
N LEU A 29 -1.59 -4.32 0.01
CA LEU A 29 -1.80 -4.57 1.44
C LEU A 29 -1.04 -5.80 1.91
N ALA A 30 -1.04 -6.90 1.14
CA ALA A 30 -0.25 -8.09 1.49
C ALA A 30 1.25 -7.80 1.55
N HIS A 31 1.77 -6.97 0.63
CA HIS A 31 3.17 -6.54 0.65
C HIS A 31 3.48 -5.62 1.84
N LEU A 32 2.59 -4.68 2.17
CA LEU A 32 2.76 -3.78 3.32
C LEU A 32 2.76 -4.54 4.64
N VAL A 33 1.88 -5.53 4.81
CA VAL A 33 1.87 -6.42 5.98
C VAL A 33 3.19 -7.21 6.09
N LYS A 34 3.74 -7.69 4.96
CA LYS A 34 5.06 -8.33 4.96
C LYS A 34 6.15 -7.33 5.39
N LEU A 35 6.17 -6.14 4.81
CA LEU A 35 7.16 -5.10 5.15
C LEU A 35 7.08 -4.67 6.63
N GLU A 36 5.88 -4.63 7.20
CA GLU A 36 5.69 -4.34 8.63
C GLU A 36 6.32 -5.41 9.51
N ARG A 37 6.12 -6.69 9.19
CA ARG A 37 6.77 -7.81 9.89
C ARG A 37 8.29 -7.75 9.77
N ASP A 38 8.79 -7.28 8.63
CA ASP A 38 10.22 -7.09 8.37
C ASP A 38 10.78 -5.79 9.02
N GLY A 39 9.95 -4.98 9.70
CA GLY A 39 10.34 -3.71 10.31
C GLY A 39 10.62 -2.59 9.30
N ARG A 40 10.18 -2.75 8.05
CA ARG A 40 10.42 -1.84 6.91
C ARG A 40 9.22 -0.97 6.54
N ALA A 41 8.08 -1.22 7.16
CA ALA A 41 6.91 -0.37 7.08
C ALA A 41 6.25 -0.29 8.46
N ARG A 42 5.44 0.74 8.69
CA ARG A 42 4.63 0.87 9.90
C ARG A 42 3.24 1.36 9.54
N ARG A 43 2.23 0.67 10.07
CA ARG A 43 0.85 1.16 10.06
C ARG A 43 0.64 2.17 11.19
N THR A 44 0.03 3.30 10.86
CA THR A 44 -0.35 4.33 11.84
C THR A 44 -1.73 4.03 12.44
N ASP A 45 -2.07 4.68 13.55
CA ASP A 45 -3.35 4.48 14.24
C ASP A 45 -4.57 4.88 13.39
N ASP A 46 -4.39 5.83 12.47
CA ASP A 46 -5.40 6.27 11.49
C ASP A 46 -5.44 5.39 10.22
N GLY A 47 -4.76 4.23 10.22
CA GLY A 47 -4.82 3.24 9.14
C GLY A 47 -3.99 3.58 7.90
N ARG A 48 -3.06 4.55 8.01
CA ARG A 48 -2.11 4.89 6.94
C ARG A 48 -0.81 4.11 7.09
N TRP A 49 0.04 4.20 6.07
CA TRP A 49 1.30 3.50 5.98
C TRP A 49 2.46 4.48 5.87
N SER A 50 3.55 4.14 6.55
CA SER A 50 4.87 4.77 6.42
C SER A 50 5.93 3.71 6.13
N THR A 51 6.91 4.07 5.31
CA THR A 51 8.08 3.26 4.93
C THR A 51 9.33 4.11 5.05
#